data_AF-A0A2V2BYL0-F1
#
_entry.id   AF-A0A2V2BYL0-F1
#
_cell.length_a   1.000
_cell.length_b   1.000
_cell.length_c   1.000
_cell.angle_alpha   90.00
_cell.angle_beta   90.00
_cell.angle_gamma   90.00
#
_symmetry.space_group_name_H-M   'P 1'
#
loop_
_entity.id
_entity.type
_entity.pdbx_description
1 polymer ?
#
loop_
_entity_poly.entity_id
_entity_poly.type
_entity_poly.pdbx_seq_one_letter_code
_entity_poly.pdbx_strand_id
1 'polypeptide(L)'
;MNGKMALAYLAAAAAICALAFGGYSAWNYADPEYTCVQCHEIKPSHEKWKNSAHAGVSCVECHGTAVSNGLHSLKEKAGMVFSHFSKDVSHSDIKLTERQRLDIMERCAACHEDEFAKWRKGAHSTTYANIFEDKAHNSQEKPYWDCLRCHGMFYGGNIHSLMSLDGECESWKIRDEKQRGLPAIPCMACHQIHSEKPKIPNFENGEKSRIPACAVPRTSFYSRADGAHFRTDRLMSVKRYLEGREVGVSQDPNAKLCYNCHSPNWTREAGTSDDRTPVGAHEGMSCVVCHDPHSNSAANSCAKCHDSSDEKYKFKPGKCPKFALGAK
;
A
#
# COMPACT_ATOMS: atom_id res chain seq x y z
N MET A 1 -14.14 3.87 -56.39
CA MET A 1 -12.77 4.14 -55.90
C MET A 1 -11.87 3.01 -56.40
N ASN A 2 -10.81 3.32 -57.15
CA ASN A 2 -10.00 2.30 -57.84
C ASN A 2 -9.24 1.45 -56.80
N GLY A 3 -9.29 0.12 -56.88
CA GLY A 3 -8.78 -0.78 -55.83
C GLY A 3 -7.30 -0.53 -55.47
N LYS A 4 -6.48 -0.10 -56.45
CA LYS A 4 -5.08 0.28 -56.24
C LYS A 4 -4.91 1.59 -55.44
N MET A 5 -5.80 2.56 -55.63
CA MET A 5 -5.79 3.82 -54.88
C MET A 5 -6.22 3.59 -53.42
N ALA A 6 -7.23 2.73 -53.21
CA ALA A 6 -7.63 2.32 -51.87
C ALA A 6 -6.48 1.61 -51.12
N LEU A 7 -5.76 0.71 -51.81
CA LEU A 7 -4.60 0.02 -51.24
C LEU A 7 -3.46 0.99 -50.88
N ALA A 8 -3.18 1.98 -51.74
CA ALA A 8 -2.17 3.00 -51.49
C ALA A 8 -2.51 3.88 -50.27
N TYR A 9 -3.78 4.29 -50.13
CA TYR A 9 -4.22 5.05 -48.96
C TYR A 9 -4.14 4.23 -47.67
N LEU A 10 -4.52 2.95 -47.71
CA LEU A 10 -4.40 2.06 -46.54
C LEU A 10 -2.94 1.85 -46.14
N ALA A 11 -2.04 1.65 -47.10
CA ALA A 11 -0.61 1.51 -46.83
C ALA A 11 -0.01 2.79 -46.23
N ALA A 12 -0.38 3.95 -46.77
CA ALA A 12 0.06 5.24 -46.24
C ALA A 12 -0.48 5.48 -44.81
N ALA A 13 -1.76 5.20 -44.56
CA ALA A 13 -2.35 5.32 -43.24
C ALA A 13 -1.66 4.37 -42.23
N ALA A 14 -1.41 3.12 -42.61
CA ALA A 14 -0.70 2.16 -41.78
C ALA A 14 0.73 2.62 -41.47
N ALA A 15 1.45 3.18 -42.45
CA ALA A 15 2.79 3.72 -42.24
C ALA A 15 2.78 4.91 -41.27
N ILE A 16 1.81 5.82 -41.39
CA ILE A 16 1.64 6.95 -40.45
C ILE A 16 1.33 6.44 -39.05
N CYS A 17 0.42 5.48 -38.90
CA CYS A 17 0.10 4.89 -37.60
C CYS A 17 1.32 4.19 -36.98
N ALA A 18 2.11 3.46 -37.78
CA ALA A 18 3.32 2.81 -37.32
C ALA A 18 4.38 3.82 -36.86
N LEU A 19 4.58 4.92 -37.59
CA LEU A 19 5.49 6.00 -37.21
C LEU A 19 5.02 6.71 -35.93
N ALA A 20 3.73 7.01 -35.82
CA ALA A 20 3.16 7.64 -34.63
C ALA A 20 3.30 6.73 -33.39
N PHE A 21 2.99 5.43 -33.53
CA PHE A 21 3.14 4.47 -32.46
C PHE A 21 4.61 4.24 -32.09
N GLY A 22 5.50 4.14 -33.08
CA GLY A 22 6.94 4.02 -32.87
C GLY A 22 7.53 5.23 -32.15
N GLY A 23 7.17 6.44 -32.58
CA GLY A 23 7.58 7.69 -31.92
C GLY A 23 7.02 7.82 -30.50
N TYR A 24 5.75 7.45 -30.29
CA TYR A 24 5.15 7.44 -28.96
C TYR A 24 5.85 6.44 -28.03
N SER A 25 6.10 5.21 -28.51
CA SER A 25 6.83 4.20 -27.74
C SER A 25 8.23 4.72 -27.40
N ALA A 26 8.98 5.24 -28.36
CA ALA A 26 10.30 5.81 -28.12
C ALA A 26 10.27 6.93 -27.07
N TRP A 27 9.27 7.81 -27.12
CA TRP A 27 9.10 8.88 -26.13
C TRP A 27 8.85 8.37 -24.70
N ASN A 28 8.08 7.29 -24.53
CA ASN A 28 7.80 6.71 -23.21
C ASN A 28 9.00 5.99 -22.58
N TYR A 29 9.94 5.50 -23.40
CA TYR A 29 11.14 4.79 -22.94
C TYR A 29 12.42 5.63 -22.97
N ALA A 30 12.36 6.82 -23.56
CA ALA A 30 13.47 7.77 -23.52
C ALA A 30 13.70 8.28 -22.09
N ASP A 31 14.92 8.78 -21.84
CA ASP A 31 15.26 9.40 -20.55
C ASP A 31 14.23 10.48 -20.19
N PRO A 32 13.56 10.37 -19.02
CA PRO A 32 12.54 11.30 -18.58
C PRO A 32 12.98 12.76 -18.59
N GLU A 33 14.28 13.03 -18.40
CA GLU A 33 14.87 14.38 -18.43
C GLU A 33 14.61 15.07 -19.78
N TYR A 34 14.46 14.32 -20.88
CA TYR A 34 14.14 14.86 -22.21
C TYR A 34 12.66 14.72 -22.61
N THR A 35 11.82 14.17 -21.75
CA THR A 35 10.40 13.89 -22.05
C THR A 35 9.46 14.44 -20.98
N CYS A 36 8.97 13.59 -20.07
CA CYS A 36 7.94 13.92 -19.10
C CYS A 36 8.39 14.96 -18.06
N VAL A 37 9.69 15.07 -17.77
CA VAL A 37 10.26 16.01 -16.78
C VAL A 37 10.27 17.45 -17.29
N GLN A 38 10.06 17.65 -18.60
CA GLN A 38 9.86 18.98 -19.18
C GLN A 38 8.57 19.66 -18.66
N CYS A 39 7.62 18.88 -18.12
CA CYS A 39 6.47 19.41 -17.39
C CYS A 39 6.86 19.72 -15.93
N HIS A 40 6.64 20.97 -15.49
CA HIS A 40 7.02 21.40 -14.14
C HIS A 40 6.21 20.71 -13.04
N GLU A 41 5.03 20.16 -13.37
CA GLU A 41 4.18 19.39 -12.47
C GLU A 41 4.74 18.00 -12.14
N ILE A 42 5.53 17.45 -13.06
CA ILE A 42 6.10 16.11 -12.97
C ILE A 42 7.50 16.15 -12.34
N LYS A 43 8.25 17.23 -12.55
CA LYS A 43 9.62 17.39 -12.05
C LYS A 43 9.78 17.04 -10.55
N PRO A 44 8.91 17.47 -9.61
CA PRO A 44 9.05 17.07 -8.21
C PRO A 44 8.89 15.57 -7.95
N SER A 45 8.02 14.87 -8.72
CA SER A 45 7.89 13.41 -8.65
C SER A 45 9.13 12.71 -9.19
N HIS A 46 9.69 13.23 -10.29
CA HIS A 46 10.91 12.69 -10.88
C HIS A 46 12.11 12.81 -9.92
N GLU A 47 12.30 13.95 -9.27
CA GLU A 47 13.38 14.10 -8.28
C GLU A 47 13.26 13.10 -7.13
N LYS A 48 12.04 12.80 -6.67
CA LYS A 48 11.82 11.74 -5.67
C LYS A 48 12.12 10.35 -6.23
N TRP A 49 11.68 10.06 -7.46
CA TRP A 49 11.94 8.78 -8.14
C TRP A 49 13.44 8.54 -8.36
N LYS A 50 14.18 9.54 -8.85
CA LYS A 50 15.62 9.50 -9.13
C LYS A 50 16.46 9.16 -7.89
N ASN A 51 15.97 9.55 -6.72
CA ASN A 51 16.59 9.25 -5.43
C ASN A 51 16.00 8.00 -4.73
N SER A 52 15.10 7.26 -5.40
CA SER A 52 14.41 6.12 -4.82
C SER A 52 15.07 4.77 -5.09
N ALA A 53 14.59 3.73 -4.42
CA ALA A 53 14.99 2.35 -4.73
C ALA A 53 14.63 1.91 -6.17
N HIS A 54 13.66 2.59 -6.80
CA HIS A 54 13.16 2.28 -8.14
C HIS A 54 13.70 3.22 -9.23
N ALA A 55 14.77 3.99 -8.96
CA ALA A 55 15.36 4.92 -9.93
C ALA A 55 15.87 4.28 -11.24
N GLY A 56 15.98 2.94 -11.29
CA GLY A 56 16.31 2.19 -12.49
C GLY A 56 15.10 1.59 -13.23
N VAL A 57 13.88 1.82 -12.76
CA VAL A 57 12.62 1.32 -13.33
C VAL A 57 11.93 2.45 -14.06
N SER A 58 11.55 2.25 -15.32
CA SER A 58 10.93 3.29 -16.12
C SER A 58 9.55 3.69 -15.55
N CYS A 59 9.17 4.97 -15.68
CA CYS A 59 7.90 5.48 -15.15
C CYS A 59 6.69 4.66 -15.64
N VAL A 60 6.72 4.20 -16.90
CA VAL A 60 5.62 3.51 -17.57
C VAL A 60 5.44 2.06 -17.16
N GLU A 61 6.47 1.43 -16.59
CA GLU A 61 6.34 0.10 -16.01
C GLU A 61 5.36 0.12 -14.84
N CYS A 62 5.36 1.19 -14.03
CA CYS A 62 4.41 1.37 -12.92
C CYS A 62 3.16 2.17 -13.32
N HIS A 63 3.30 3.33 -13.96
CA HIS A 63 2.18 4.23 -14.24
C HIS A 63 1.41 3.90 -15.54
N GLY A 64 1.93 2.95 -16.33
CA GLY A 64 1.39 2.66 -17.66
C GLY A 64 1.61 3.80 -18.66
N THR A 65 1.00 3.63 -19.82
CA THR A 65 1.00 4.58 -20.94
C THR A 65 -0.43 5.07 -21.21
N ALA A 66 -0.58 6.04 -22.10
CA ALA A 66 -1.88 6.53 -22.56
C ALA A 66 -2.72 5.44 -23.26
N VAL A 67 -2.11 4.33 -23.68
CA VAL A 67 -2.80 3.21 -24.32
C VAL A 67 -2.93 1.98 -23.42
N SER A 68 -2.39 2.02 -22.20
CA SER A 68 -2.33 0.83 -21.34
C SER A 68 -3.70 0.30 -20.91
N ASN A 69 -4.67 1.19 -20.62
CA ASN A 69 -6.05 0.80 -20.28
C ASN A 69 -7.05 1.32 -21.33
N GLY A 70 -6.64 1.31 -22.61
CA GLY A 70 -7.45 1.74 -23.74
C GLY A 70 -7.92 3.21 -23.65
N LEU A 71 -9.19 3.46 -23.98
CA LEU A 71 -9.75 4.80 -24.05
C LEU A 71 -9.73 5.55 -22.71
N HIS A 72 -9.72 4.82 -21.59
CA HIS A 72 -9.66 5.43 -20.25
C HIS A 72 -8.32 6.15 -20.04
N SER A 73 -7.20 5.45 -20.24
CA SER A 73 -5.86 6.05 -20.12
C SER A 73 -5.66 7.20 -21.10
N LEU A 74 -6.18 7.07 -22.32
CA LEU A 74 -6.07 8.13 -23.33
C LEU A 74 -6.81 9.40 -22.89
N LYS A 75 -8.06 9.24 -22.42
CA LYS A 75 -8.88 10.35 -21.91
C LYS A 75 -8.24 11.00 -20.68
N GLU A 76 -7.68 10.21 -19.77
CA GLU A 76 -6.97 10.71 -18.59
C GLU A 76 -5.77 11.58 -18.99
N LYS A 77 -4.87 11.05 -19.82
CA LYS A 77 -3.66 11.79 -20.24
C LYS A 77 -3.99 13.02 -21.07
N ALA A 78 -4.97 12.94 -21.97
CA ALA A 78 -5.46 14.12 -22.70
C ALA A 78 -6.07 15.17 -21.76
N GLY A 79 -6.80 14.74 -20.73
CA GLY A 79 -7.36 15.61 -19.70
C GLY A 79 -6.27 16.29 -18.85
N MET A 80 -5.15 15.63 -18.57
CA MET A 80 -4.00 16.24 -17.89
C MET A 80 -3.40 17.36 -18.73
N VAL A 81 -3.16 17.11 -20.03
CA VAL A 81 -2.64 18.13 -20.96
C VAL A 81 -3.61 19.31 -21.09
N PHE A 82 -4.91 19.04 -21.24
CA PHE A 82 -5.90 20.11 -21.27
C PHE A 82 -5.91 20.92 -19.96
N SER A 83 -5.82 20.25 -18.80
CA SER A 83 -5.83 20.91 -17.50
C SER A 83 -4.59 21.79 -17.29
N HIS A 84 -3.43 21.37 -17.80
CA HIS A 84 -2.19 22.17 -17.78
C HIS A 84 -2.38 23.55 -18.44
N PHE A 85 -3.11 23.62 -19.56
CA PHE A 85 -3.32 24.88 -20.28
C PHE A 85 -4.55 25.67 -19.84
N SER A 86 -5.51 25.03 -19.17
CA SER A 86 -6.82 25.63 -18.85
C SER A 86 -7.03 25.93 -17.36
N LYS A 87 -6.17 25.43 -16.49
CA LYS A 87 -6.30 25.54 -15.03
C LYS A 87 -4.95 25.81 -14.40
N ASP A 88 -4.97 26.51 -13.27
CA ASP A 88 -3.82 26.62 -12.38
C ASP A 88 -3.77 25.36 -11.49
N VAL A 89 -3.03 24.34 -11.92
CA VAL A 89 -2.89 23.06 -11.22
C VAL A 89 -1.47 22.94 -10.71
N SER A 90 -1.30 22.88 -9.39
CA SER A 90 0.01 22.65 -8.79
C SER A 90 0.34 21.15 -8.72
N HIS A 91 1.62 20.83 -8.54
CA HIS A 91 2.06 19.45 -8.26
C HIS A 91 1.28 18.83 -7.07
N SER A 92 0.94 19.62 -6.05
CA SER A 92 0.25 19.14 -4.84
C SER A 92 -1.21 18.74 -5.08
N ASP A 93 -1.80 19.20 -6.18
CA ASP A 93 -3.15 18.84 -6.61
C ASP A 93 -3.19 17.52 -7.39
N ILE A 94 -2.04 17.06 -7.89
CA ILE A 94 -1.94 15.83 -8.67
C ILE A 94 -1.82 14.64 -7.73
N LYS A 95 -2.95 13.96 -7.54
CA LYS A 95 -3.04 12.77 -6.70
C LYS A 95 -3.51 11.59 -7.54
N LEU A 96 -2.93 10.42 -7.25
CA LEU A 96 -3.47 9.17 -7.78
C LEU A 96 -4.86 8.93 -7.19
N THR A 97 -5.77 8.43 -8.01
CA THR A 97 -7.04 7.84 -7.56
C THR A 97 -6.81 6.46 -6.95
N GLU A 98 -7.81 5.90 -6.27
CA GLU A 98 -7.75 4.51 -5.81
C GLU A 98 -7.50 3.54 -6.97
N ARG A 99 -8.27 3.67 -8.05
CA ARG A 99 -8.12 2.82 -9.25
C ARG A 99 -6.69 2.85 -9.79
N GLN A 100 -6.11 4.03 -9.98
CA GLN A 100 -4.72 4.14 -10.45
C GLN A 100 -3.71 3.49 -9.50
N ARG A 101 -3.95 3.54 -8.18
CA ARG A 101 -3.09 2.84 -7.23
C ARG A 101 -3.22 1.33 -7.34
N LEU A 102 -4.43 0.82 -7.59
CA LEU A 102 -4.64 -0.61 -7.80
C LEU A 102 -4.03 -1.08 -9.12
N ASP A 103 -4.15 -0.31 -10.20
CA ASP A 103 -3.47 -0.57 -11.48
C ASP A 103 -1.94 -0.64 -11.31
N ILE A 104 -1.36 0.28 -10.52
CA ILE A 104 0.07 0.25 -10.16
C ILE A 104 0.40 -1.01 -9.35
N MET A 105 -0.43 -1.36 -8.38
CA MET A 105 -0.23 -2.52 -7.54
C MET A 105 -0.21 -3.83 -8.35
N GLU A 106 -1.07 -3.97 -9.36
CA GLU A 106 -1.03 -5.11 -10.27
C GLU A 106 0.30 -5.20 -11.02
N ARG A 107 0.89 -4.06 -11.39
CA ARG A 107 2.20 -4.00 -12.04
C ARG A 107 3.35 -4.33 -11.09
N CYS A 108 3.20 -4.06 -9.79
CA CYS A 108 4.19 -4.51 -8.80
C CYS A 108 4.40 -6.02 -8.87
N ALA A 109 3.34 -6.80 -9.15
CA ALA A 109 3.40 -8.26 -9.21
C ALA A 109 4.30 -8.80 -10.35
N ALA A 110 4.62 -7.99 -11.36
CA ALA A 110 5.53 -8.39 -12.43
C ALA A 110 6.98 -8.59 -11.95
N CYS A 111 7.37 -7.91 -10.85
CA CYS A 111 8.71 -8.02 -10.25
C CYS A 111 8.67 -8.55 -8.80
N HIS A 112 7.54 -8.37 -8.10
CA HIS A 112 7.31 -8.78 -6.71
C HIS A 112 6.26 -9.89 -6.64
N GLU A 113 6.44 -10.94 -7.45
CA GLU A 113 5.47 -12.04 -7.59
C GLU A 113 5.23 -12.75 -6.25
N ASP A 114 6.31 -13.06 -5.51
CA ASP A 114 6.24 -13.77 -4.23
C ASP A 114 5.54 -12.93 -3.15
N GLU A 115 5.90 -11.65 -3.03
CA GLU A 115 5.25 -10.74 -2.08
C GLU A 115 3.76 -10.58 -2.40
N PHE A 116 3.42 -10.42 -3.68
CA PHE A 116 2.03 -10.30 -4.11
C PHE A 116 1.24 -11.58 -3.86
N ALA A 117 1.82 -12.75 -4.15
CA ALA A 117 1.19 -14.05 -3.91
C ALA A 117 0.97 -14.31 -2.41
N LYS A 118 1.92 -13.90 -1.54
CA LYS A 118 1.78 -13.97 -0.08
C LYS A 118 0.71 -13.02 0.42
N TRP A 119 0.71 -11.77 -0.05
CA TRP A 119 -0.34 -10.79 0.28
C TRP A 119 -1.73 -11.31 -0.07
N ARG A 120 -1.90 -11.86 -1.28
CA ARG A 120 -3.18 -12.40 -1.77
C ARG A 120 -3.69 -13.59 -0.94
N LYS A 121 -2.81 -14.32 -0.27
CA LYS A 121 -3.17 -15.42 0.65
C LYS A 121 -3.38 -14.94 2.09
N GLY A 122 -2.96 -13.72 2.41
CA GLY A 122 -3.00 -13.14 3.74
C GLY A 122 -4.31 -12.40 4.03
N ALA A 123 -4.57 -12.13 5.31
CA ALA A 123 -5.77 -11.41 5.72
C ALA A 123 -5.83 -9.95 5.23
N HIS A 124 -4.68 -9.37 4.84
CA HIS A 124 -4.63 -7.99 4.31
C HIS A 124 -5.10 -7.87 2.86
N SER A 125 -5.28 -8.97 2.12
CA SER A 125 -6.00 -8.95 0.85
C SER A 125 -7.52 -9.01 1.01
N THR A 126 -8.03 -8.76 2.22
CA THR A 126 -9.47 -8.64 2.47
C THR A 126 -10.09 -7.54 1.60
N THR A 127 -11.36 -7.72 1.28
CA THR A 127 -12.11 -6.83 0.39
C THR A 127 -12.96 -5.85 1.17
N TYR A 128 -13.44 -4.82 0.49
CA TYR A 128 -14.41 -3.89 1.06
C TYR A 128 -15.67 -4.62 1.54
N ALA A 129 -16.19 -5.57 0.76
CA ALA A 129 -17.37 -6.34 1.16
C ALA A 129 -17.13 -7.14 2.44
N ASN A 130 -15.98 -7.80 2.58
CA ASN A 130 -15.64 -8.56 3.78
C ASN A 130 -15.55 -7.69 5.04
N ILE A 131 -15.26 -6.40 4.91
CA ILE A 131 -15.17 -5.49 6.06
C ILE A 131 -16.51 -4.78 6.30
N PHE A 132 -17.06 -4.13 5.28
CA PHE A 132 -18.19 -3.22 5.44
C PHE A 132 -19.56 -3.91 5.35
N GLU A 133 -19.63 -5.13 4.81
CA GLU A 133 -20.86 -5.94 4.75
C GLU A 133 -20.83 -7.10 5.77
N ASP A 134 -19.88 -7.10 6.72
CA ASP A 134 -19.85 -8.08 7.82
C ASP A 134 -21.00 -7.81 8.81
N LYS A 135 -22.00 -8.69 8.80
CA LYS A 135 -23.20 -8.57 9.64
C LYS A 135 -22.91 -8.69 11.13
N ALA A 136 -21.97 -9.56 11.52
CA ALA A 136 -21.63 -9.79 12.92
C ALA A 136 -20.89 -8.59 13.52
N HIS A 137 -20.02 -7.95 12.73
CA HIS A 137 -19.43 -6.67 13.12
C HIS A 137 -20.46 -5.54 13.10
N ASN A 138 -21.24 -5.43 12.03
CA ASN A 138 -22.20 -4.32 11.85
C ASN A 138 -23.33 -4.30 12.89
N SER A 139 -23.66 -5.44 13.49
CA SER A 139 -24.60 -5.50 14.62
C SER A 139 -24.02 -4.91 15.92
N GLN A 140 -22.69 -4.75 16.00
CA GLN A 140 -21.99 -4.20 17.16
C GLN A 140 -21.58 -2.75 16.92
N GLU A 141 -21.12 -2.41 15.73
CA GLU A 141 -20.64 -1.08 15.38
C GLU A 141 -21.11 -0.68 13.98
N LYS A 142 -21.82 0.45 13.88
CA LYS A 142 -22.29 0.98 12.59
C LYS A 142 -21.09 1.54 11.82
N PRO A 143 -20.86 1.15 10.54
CA PRO A 143 -19.78 1.73 9.75
C PRO A 143 -19.81 3.26 9.75
N TYR A 144 -18.67 3.88 10.03
CA TYR A 144 -18.50 5.33 10.10
C TYR A 144 -17.19 5.77 9.43
N TRP A 145 -16.93 7.08 9.44
CA TRP A 145 -15.85 7.68 8.65
C TRP A 145 -14.44 7.19 9.07
N ASP A 146 -14.22 6.87 10.35
CA ASP A 146 -12.90 6.46 10.83
C ASP A 146 -12.55 5.02 10.41
N CYS A 147 -13.54 4.20 10.04
CA CYS A 147 -13.28 2.90 9.43
C CYS A 147 -12.40 3.03 8.17
N LEU A 148 -12.56 4.13 7.41
CA LEU A 148 -11.76 4.42 6.20
C LEU A 148 -10.31 4.80 6.50
N ARG A 149 -9.97 5.10 7.77
CA ARG A 149 -8.57 5.34 8.16
C ARG A 149 -7.69 4.13 7.87
N CYS A 150 -8.24 2.92 7.99
CA CYS A 150 -7.52 1.67 7.78
C CYS A 150 -8.13 0.83 6.64
N HIS A 151 -9.46 0.73 6.56
CA HIS A 151 -10.16 -0.16 5.62
C HIS A 151 -10.64 0.52 4.34
N GLY A 152 -10.08 1.67 4.01
CA GLY A 152 -10.43 2.42 2.80
C GLY A 152 -9.50 3.60 2.57
N MET A 153 -8.21 3.38 2.83
CA MET A 153 -7.19 4.44 2.92
C MET A 153 -7.10 5.28 1.64
N PHE A 154 -7.39 4.67 0.49
CA PHE A 154 -7.32 5.31 -0.82
C PHE A 154 -8.68 5.65 -1.41
N TYR A 155 -9.78 5.28 -0.75
CA TYR A 155 -11.12 5.63 -1.20
C TYR A 155 -11.32 7.14 -1.16
N GLY A 156 -11.64 7.72 -2.33
CA GLY A 156 -11.76 9.17 -2.50
C GLY A 156 -13.02 9.77 -1.87
N GLY A 157 -14.00 8.94 -1.51
CA GLY A 157 -15.27 9.38 -0.94
C GLY A 157 -15.31 9.38 0.59
N ASN A 158 -16.50 9.20 1.15
CA ASN A 158 -16.72 9.01 2.58
C ASN A 158 -17.64 7.80 2.82
N ILE A 159 -17.90 7.46 4.09
CA ILE A 159 -18.68 6.26 4.40
C ILE A 159 -20.08 6.28 3.77
N HIS A 160 -20.73 7.43 3.63
CA HIS A 160 -22.07 7.56 3.03
C HIS A 160 -22.03 7.47 1.50
N SER A 161 -20.92 7.84 0.86
CA SER A 161 -20.75 7.61 -0.58
C SER A 161 -20.36 6.17 -0.88
N LEU A 162 -19.71 5.47 0.06
CA LEU A 162 -19.37 4.05 -0.05
C LEU A 162 -20.59 3.14 0.22
N MET A 163 -21.28 3.39 1.33
CA MET A 163 -22.32 2.53 1.89
C MET A 163 -23.70 3.17 1.81
N SER A 164 -24.72 2.36 1.52
CA SER A 164 -26.09 2.60 1.93
C SER A 164 -26.27 2.02 3.33
N LEU A 165 -26.59 2.90 4.28
CA LEU A 165 -26.74 2.59 5.71
C LEU A 165 -28.20 2.80 6.15
N ASP A 166 -29.13 2.54 5.23
CA ASP A 166 -30.56 2.75 5.39
C ASP A 166 -31.21 1.50 6.03
N GLY A 167 -32.08 1.69 7.01
CA GLY A 167 -32.71 0.60 7.76
C GLY A 167 -31.77 -0.12 8.72
N GLU A 168 -32.06 -1.40 8.98
CA GLU A 168 -31.31 -2.26 9.90
C GLU A 168 -29.98 -2.74 9.29
N CYS A 169 -29.03 -3.14 10.14
CA CYS A 169 -27.68 -3.54 9.73
C CYS A 169 -27.63 -4.62 8.65
N GLU A 170 -28.63 -5.51 8.61
CA GLU A 170 -28.81 -6.56 7.61
C GLU A 170 -29.07 -6.03 6.19
N SER A 171 -29.53 -4.79 6.07
CA SER A 171 -29.86 -4.13 4.82
C SER A 171 -28.73 -3.23 4.30
N TRP A 172 -27.73 -2.97 5.13
CA TRP A 172 -26.60 -2.12 4.77
C TRP A 172 -25.71 -2.80 3.74
N LYS A 173 -25.29 -2.04 2.74
CA LYS A 173 -24.53 -2.56 1.59
C LYS A 173 -23.69 -1.49 0.92
N ILE A 174 -22.65 -1.92 0.23
CA ILE A 174 -21.87 -1.04 -0.62
C ILE A 174 -22.72 -0.59 -1.81
N ARG A 175 -22.67 0.71 -2.14
CA ARG A 175 -23.50 1.32 -3.19
C ARG A 175 -23.08 0.91 -4.59
N ASP A 176 -21.78 0.94 -4.87
CA ASP A 176 -21.20 0.54 -6.15
C ASP A 176 -20.69 -0.90 -6.06
N GLU A 177 -21.31 -1.80 -6.82
CA GLU A 177 -20.93 -3.21 -6.87
C GLU A 177 -19.46 -3.39 -7.27
N LYS A 178 -18.90 -2.50 -8.09
CA LYS A 178 -17.49 -2.57 -8.51
C LYS A 178 -16.51 -2.33 -7.36
N GLN A 179 -16.94 -1.65 -6.30
CA GLN A 179 -16.11 -1.36 -5.13
C GLN A 179 -16.02 -2.58 -4.19
N ARG A 180 -17.03 -3.45 -4.18
CA ARG A 180 -17.16 -4.58 -3.24
C ARG A 180 -15.93 -5.50 -3.22
N GLY A 181 -15.42 -5.81 -4.41
CA GLY A 181 -14.29 -6.72 -4.58
C GLY A 181 -12.91 -6.07 -4.46
N LEU A 182 -12.82 -4.75 -4.31
CA LEU A 182 -11.53 -4.08 -4.21
C LEU A 182 -10.86 -4.38 -2.86
N PRO A 183 -9.51 -4.43 -2.81
CA PRO A 183 -8.79 -4.70 -1.57
C PRO A 183 -8.83 -3.49 -0.63
N ALA A 184 -9.12 -3.73 0.65
CA ALA A 184 -9.17 -2.68 1.68
C ALA A 184 -7.77 -2.19 2.09
N ILE A 185 -6.76 -3.07 2.02
CA ILE A 185 -5.37 -2.80 2.46
C ILE A 185 -4.39 -3.20 1.33
N PRO A 186 -4.27 -2.38 0.26
CA PRO A 186 -3.33 -2.65 -0.83
C PRO A 186 -1.88 -2.33 -0.43
N CYS A 187 -0.88 -2.77 -1.22
CA CYS A 187 0.55 -2.66 -0.89
C CYS A 187 1.00 -1.24 -0.45
N MET A 188 0.46 -0.21 -1.08
CA MET A 188 0.78 1.19 -0.76
C MET A 188 0.26 1.66 0.60
N ALA A 189 -0.56 0.88 1.31
CA ALA A 189 -0.88 1.15 2.72
C ALA A 189 0.39 1.09 3.61
N CYS A 190 1.34 0.24 3.22
CA CYS A 190 2.58 -0.04 3.97
C CYS A 190 3.86 0.35 3.23
N HIS A 191 3.77 0.68 1.93
CA HIS A 191 4.92 1.04 1.10
C HIS A 191 4.77 2.39 0.43
N GLN A 192 5.87 3.15 0.42
CA GLN A 192 6.02 4.35 -0.40
C GLN A 192 6.99 4.06 -1.54
N ILE A 193 6.53 4.20 -2.78
CA ILE A 193 7.29 3.82 -3.97
C ILE A 193 8.48 4.78 -4.22
N HIS A 194 8.21 6.09 -4.27
CA HIS A 194 9.24 7.13 -4.41
C HIS A 194 9.80 7.53 -3.05
N SER A 195 10.26 6.54 -2.27
CA SER A 195 10.95 6.75 -0.99
C SER A 195 12.46 6.80 -1.20
N GLU A 196 13.14 7.68 -0.46
CA GLU A 196 14.59 7.85 -0.56
C GLU A 196 15.33 6.54 -0.27
N LYS A 197 16.26 6.18 -1.15
CA LYS A 197 17.12 5.01 -0.98
C LYS A 197 18.08 5.24 0.20
N PRO A 198 18.21 4.30 1.16
CA PRO A 198 19.27 4.37 2.15
C PRO A 198 20.64 4.46 1.47
N LYS A 199 21.43 5.49 1.80
CA LYS A 199 22.83 5.61 1.39
C LYS A 199 23.64 4.59 2.20
N ILE A 200 23.95 3.45 1.59
CA ILE A 200 24.88 2.49 2.17
C ILE A 200 26.28 3.12 2.06
N PRO A 201 27.00 3.34 3.17
CA PRO A 201 28.36 3.86 3.11
C PRO A 201 29.24 2.91 2.28
N ASN A 202 30.14 3.47 1.48
CA ASN A 202 31.04 2.70 0.64
C ASN A 202 31.88 1.74 1.51
N PHE A 203 32.06 0.50 1.04
CA PHE A 203 32.65 -0.59 1.83
C PHE A 203 34.04 -0.25 2.38
N GLU A 204 34.82 0.54 1.63
CA GLU A 204 36.16 1.04 2.00
C GLU A 204 36.19 1.89 3.29
N ASN A 205 35.05 2.44 3.71
CA ASN A 205 34.93 3.30 4.90
C ASN A 205 33.99 2.72 5.97
N GLY A 206 33.58 1.44 5.84
CA GLY A 206 32.63 0.80 6.75
C GLY A 206 33.08 0.81 8.22
N GLU A 207 34.37 0.60 8.47
CA GLU A 207 34.95 0.62 9.83
C GLU A 207 35.11 2.05 10.41
N LYS A 208 35.18 3.06 9.54
CA LYS A 208 35.37 4.48 9.93
C LYS A 208 34.07 5.24 10.08
N SER A 209 32.94 4.69 9.63
CA SER A 209 31.63 5.29 9.79
C SER A 209 31.20 5.23 11.27
N ARG A 210 31.34 6.35 11.98
CA ARG A 210 30.78 6.55 13.34
C ARG A 210 29.25 6.58 13.36
N ILE A 211 28.61 6.54 12.19
CA ILE A 211 27.16 6.44 12.04
C ILE A 211 26.87 4.95 11.88
N PRO A 212 26.21 4.28 12.85
CA PRO A 212 25.65 2.96 12.61
C PRO A 212 24.79 3.09 11.36
N ALA A 213 24.99 2.22 10.37
CA ALA A 213 24.08 2.12 9.25
C ALA A 213 22.71 1.63 9.78
N CYS A 214 21.93 2.51 10.39
CA CYS A 214 20.53 2.26 10.64
C CYS A 214 19.91 2.13 9.27
N ALA A 215 19.65 0.88 8.87
CA ALA A 215 18.97 0.59 7.64
C ALA A 215 17.65 1.37 7.64
N VAL A 216 17.55 2.36 6.76
CA VAL A 216 16.31 3.11 6.56
C VAL A 216 15.21 2.08 6.25
N PRO A 217 14.12 2.04 7.03
CA PRO A 217 13.09 1.03 6.80
C PRO A 217 12.47 1.24 5.42
N ARG A 218 12.15 0.12 4.78
CA ARG A 218 11.50 0.09 3.44
C ARG A 218 9.98 0.26 3.51
N THR A 219 9.46 0.49 4.72
CA THR A 219 8.04 0.59 5.03
C THR A 219 7.67 2.01 5.41
N SER A 220 6.43 2.38 5.09
CA SER A 220 5.81 3.67 5.40
C SER A 220 4.32 3.46 5.71
N PHE A 221 3.77 4.24 6.63
CA PHE A 221 2.33 4.30 6.86
C PHE A 221 1.71 5.37 5.95
N TYR A 222 0.70 5.02 5.16
CA TYR A 222 -0.11 6.04 4.49
C TYR A 222 -1.14 6.64 5.45
N SER A 223 -1.11 7.94 5.69
CA SER A 223 -2.20 8.62 6.41
C SER A 223 -3.23 9.12 5.41
N ARG A 224 -4.46 8.62 5.52
CA ARG A 224 -5.58 9.11 4.71
C ARG A 224 -5.87 10.59 4.99
N ALA A 225 -5.77 11.01 6.25
CA ALA A 225 -6.06 12.38 6.67
C ALA A 225 -5.09 13.38 6.03
N ASP A 226 -3.80 13.03 5.97
CA ASP A 226 -2.76 13.88 5.39
C ASP A 226 -2.58 13.65 3.88
N GLY A 227 -3.13 12.55 3.36
CA GLY A 227 -2.90 12.12 1.97
C GLY A 227 -1.43 11.83 1.67
N ALA A 228 -0.66 11.38 2.67
CA ALA A 228 0.80 11.28 2.62
C ALA A 228 1.34 10.03 3.30
N HIS A 229 2.52 9.59 2.88
CA HIS A 229 3.27 8.50 3.52
C HIS A 229 4.23 9.02 4.58
N PHE A 230 4.26 8.34 5.72
CA PHE A 230 5.19 8.58 6.81
C PHE A 230 6.07 7.37 7.02
N ARG A 231 7.39 7.56 6.94
CA ARG A 231 8.37 6.49 7.11
C ARG A 231 8.30 5.91 8.52
N THR A 232 8.40 4.60 8.65
CA THR A 232 8.06 3.90 9.90
C THR A 232 8.98 4.19 11.08
N ASP A 233 10.23 4.55 10.83
CA ASP A 233 11.18 4.99 11.86
C ASP A 233 10.86 6.38 12.43
N ARG A 234 10.02 7.17 11.73
CA ARG A 234 9.54 8.48 12.18
C ARG A 234 8.20 8.41 12.92
N LEU A 235 7.59 7.23 13.01
CA LEU A 235 6.35 7.05 13.77
C LEU A 235 6.65 7.07 15.28
N MET A 236 5.74 7.67 16.03
CA MET A 236 5.83 7.73 17.48
C MET A 236 5.49 6.38 18.10
N SER A 237 6.29 5.95 19.08
CA SER A 237 5.96 4.79 19.92
C SER A 237 4.91 5.20 20.97
N VAL A 238 3.81 4.46 21.05
CA VAL A 238 2.73 4.73 22.01
C VAL A 238 2.86 3.74 23.17
N LYS A 239 2.83 4.24 24.40
CA LYS A 239 2.82 3.42 25.62
C LYS A 239 1.59 2.51 25.66
N ARG A 240 1.76 1.32 26.23
CA ARG A 240 0.72 0.29 26.38
C ARG A 240 0.69 -0.17 27.82
N TYR A 241 -0.49 -0.55 28.30
CA TYR A 241 -0.67 -0.99 29.68
C TYR A 241 -1.38 -2.33 29.74
N LEU A 242 -1.03 -3.18 30.68
CA LEU A 242 -1.76 -4.39 31.03
C LEU A 242 -1.99 -4.36 32.54
N GLU A 243 -3.25 -4.33 32.97
CA GLU A 243 -3.62 -4.27 34.39
C GLU A 243 -2.92 -3.10 35.13
N GLY A 244 -2.81 -1.95 34.45
CA GLY A 244 -2.16 -0.74 34.98
C GLY A 244 -0.63 -0.73 34.91
N ARG A 245 0.03 -1.86 34.58
CA ARG A 245 1.48 -1.92 34.37
C ARG A 245 1.84 -1.55 32.93
N GLU A 246 2.81 -0.67 32.74
CA GLU A 246 3.37 -0.40 31.41
C GLU A 246 4.07 -1.67 30.87
N VAL A 247 3.72 -2.07 29.64
CA VAL A 247 4.34 -3.21 28.96
C VAL A 247 5.38 -2.73 27.95
N GLY A 248 6.49 -3.46 27.85
CA GLY A 248 7.51 -3.25 26.83
C GLY A 248 6.95 -3.43 25.42
N VAL A 249 7.13 -2.41 24.57
CA VAL A 249 6.78 -2.44 23.15
C VAL A 249 8.04 -2.45 22.29
N SER A 250 7.98 -3.18 21.17
CA SER A 250 9.11 -3.26 20.25
C SER A 250 9.47 -1.88 19.68
N GLN A 251 10.77 -1.63 19.54
CA GLN A 251 11.28 -0.44 18.86
C GLN A 251 11.49 -0.65 17.36
N ASP A 252 11.19 -1.84 16.82
CA ASP A 252 11.19 -2.11 15.38
C ASP A 252 10.22 -1.13 14.67
N PRO A 253 10.68 -0.36 13.68
CA PRO A 253 9.82 0.48 12.85
C PRO A 253 8.58 -0.24 12.31
N ASN A 254 8.70 -1.51 11.92
CA ASN A 254 7.55 -2.27 11.40
C ASN A 254 6.49 -2.53 12.47
N ALA A 255 6.86 -2.72 13.74
CA ALA A 255 5.88 -2.85 14.81
C ALA A 255 5.06 -1.54 14.96
N LYS A 256 5.73 -0.38 14.86
CA LYS A 256 5.06 0.93 14.88
C LYS A 256 4.06 1.09 13.73
N LEU A 257 4.37 0.56 12.55
CA LEU A 257 3.43 0.50 11.43
C LEU A 257 2.20 -0.33 11.79
N CYS A 258 2.40 -1.58 12.23
CA CYS A 258 1.32 -2.50 12.56
C CYS A 258 0.35 -1.91 13.59
N TYR A 259 0.88 -1.23 14.61
CA TYR A 259 0.06 -0.60 15.64
C TYR A 259 -0.85 0.52 15.13
N ASN A 260 -0.64 1.10 13.94
CA ASN A 260 -1.58 2.07 13.41
C ASN A 260 -2.95 1.46 13.06
N CYS A 261 -3.01 0.14 12.85
CA CYS A 261 -4.24 -0.60 12.62
C CYS A 261 -4.58 -1.53 13.79
N HIS A 262 -3.59 -2.27 14.30
CA HIS A 262 -3.72 -3.23 15.39
C HIS A 262 -3.48 -2.56 16.75
N SER A 263 -4.37 -1.64 17.11
CA SER A 263 -4.27 -0.85 18.34
C SER A 263 -5.31 -1.26 19.39
N PRO A 264 -4.99 -1.04 20.68
CA PRO A 264 -5.93 -1.13 21.77
C PRO A 264 -6.92 0.03 21.72
N ASN A 265 -7.88 -0.05 22.62
CA ASN A 265 -8.79 1.04 22.91
C ASN A 265 -8.06 2.32 23.36
N TRP A 266 -8.84 3.37 23.60
CA TRP A 266 -8.36 4.69 23.98
C TRP A 266 -7.61 4.73 25.32
N THR A 267 -7.82 3.76 26.23
CA THR A 267 -7.07 3.64 27.49
C THR A 267 -5.69 3.02 27.31
N ARG A 268 -5.37 2.55 26.10
CA ARG A 268 -4.12 1.89 25.71
C ARG A 268 -3.90 0.54 26.42
N GLU A 269 -5.00 -0.14 26.75
CA GLU A 269 -4.98 -1.43 27.42
C GLU A 269 -4.70 -2.57 26.43
N ALA A 270 -3.60 -3.29 26.63
CA ALA A 270 -3.16 -4.38 25.77
C ALA A 270 -4.21 -5.50 25.70
N GLY A 271 -4.42 -6.04 24.50
CA GLY A 271 -5.38 -7.10 24.22
C GLY A 271 -6.85 -6.67 24.11
N THR A 272 -7.12 -5.36 24.09
CA THR A 272 -8.44 -4.77 23.79
C THR A 272 -8.56 -4.39 22.31
N SER A 273 -9.78 -4.20 21.81
CA SER A 273 -10.04 -3.87 20.38
C SER A 273 -9.33 -4.85 19.44
N ASP A 274 -8.58 -4.37 18.43
CA ASP A 274 -7.76 -5.20 17.55
C ASP A 274 -6.27 -5.20 17.95
N ASP A 275 -5.97 -4.91 19.22
CA ASP A 275 -4.60 -4.91 19.73
C ASP A 275 -3.97 -6.29 19.65
N ARG A 276 -2.76 -6.31 19.08
CA ARG A 276 -1.89 -7.50 19.00
C ARG A 276 -0.59 -7.29 19.76
N THR A 277 -0.56 -6.41 20.77
CA THR A 277 0.66 -6.13 21.54
C THR A 277 1.15 -7.42 22.22
N PRO A 278 2.41 -7.85 21.95
CA PRO A 278 2.99 -8.98 22.66
C PRO A 278 3.13 -8.70 24.15
N VAL A 279 2.75 -9.67 24.99
CA VAL A 279 2.79 -9.59 26.45
C VAL A 279 3.43 -10.86 27.04
N GLY A 280 3.73 -10.83 28.34
CA GLY A 280 4.33 -11.97 29.03
C GLY A 280 5.73 -12.28 28.50
N ALA A 281 6.01 -13.55 28.19
CA ALA A 281 7.32 -13.99 27.68
C ALA A 281 7.68 -13.38 26.31
N HIS A 282 6.72 -12.80 25.59
CA HIS A 282 6.94 -12.15 24.29
C HIS A 282 6.91 -10.62 24.35
N GLU A 283 6.83 -10.03 25.55
CA GLU A 283 6.87 -8.58 25.74
C GLU A 283 8.11 -7.96 25.05
N GLY A 284 7.91 -6.86 24.32
CA GLY A 284 8.96 -6.19 23.55
C GLY A 284 9.32 -6.82 22.19
N MET A 285 8.81 -8.01 21.84
CA MET A 285 9.07 -8.62 20.54
C MET A 285 8.38 -7.85 19.40
N SER A 286 9.03 -7.81 18.23
CA SER A 286 8.42 -7.25 17.02
C SER A 286 7.38 -8.21 16.42
N CYS A 287 6.37 -7.66 15.76
CA CYS A 287 5.35 -8.43 15.05
C CYS A 287 5.98 -9.39 14.02
N VAL A 288 7.05 -8.96 13.33
CA VAL A 288 7.71 -9.74 12.26
C VAL A 288 8.57 -10.89 12.78
N VAL A 289 8.76 -11.00 14.10
CA VAL A 289 9.38 -12.20 14.70
C VAL A 289 8.46 -13.40 14.48
N CYS A 290 7.15 -13.18 14.61
CA CYS A 290 6.14 -14.22 14.47
C CYS A 290 5.45 -14.19 13.11
N HIS A 291 5.09 -13.02 12.60
CA HIS A 291 4.31 -12.88 11.37
C HIS A 291 5.22 -12.77 10.14
N ASP A 292 4.93 -13.56 9.11
CA ASP A 292 5.51 -13.34 7.78
C ASP A 292 5.07 -11.96 7.23
N PRO A 293 6.00 -11.13 6.73
CA PRO A 293 5.71 -9.73 6.41
C PRO A 293 4.59 -9.47 5.40
N HIS A 294 4.34 -10.39 4.47
CA HIS A 294 3.37 -10.17 3.38
C HIS A 294 2.12 -11.04 3.51
N SER A 295 2.20 -12.23 4.11
CA SER A 295 1.01 -13.05 4.37
C SER A 295 0.37 -12.78 5.74
N ASN A 296 1.09 -12.14 6.66
CA ASN A 296 0.77 -12.04 8.08
C ASN A 296 0.53 -13.40 8.77
N SER A 297 0.97 -14.50 8.16
CA SER A 297 0.84 -15.81 8.79
C SER A 297 1.88 -15.97 9.89
N ALA A 298 1.43 -16.44 11.06
CA ALA A 298 2.30 -16.89 12.15
C ALA A 298 2.39 -18.42 12.25
N ALA A 299 1.85 -19.15 11.25
CA ALA A 299 1.68 -20.60 11.36
C ALA A 299 2.97 -21.38 11.63
N ASN A 300 4.08 -20.88 11.08
CA ASN A 300 5.38 -21.54 11.17
C ASN A 300 6.33 -20.87 12.17
N SER A 301 5.87 -19.91 12.96
CA SER A 301 6.78 -19.13 13.83
C SER A 301 7.08 -19.80 15.15
N CYS A 302 6.09 -20.45 15.77
CA CYS A 302 6.24 -21.07 17.09
C CYS A 302 7.36 -22.12 17.08
N ALA A 303 7.41 -22.96 16.04
CA ALA A 303 8.40 -24.02 15.88
C ALA A 303 9.85 -23.50 15.69
N LYS A 304 10.05 -22.21 15.46
CA LYS A 304 11.40 -21.61 15.38
C LYS A 304 12.07 -21.48 16.75
N CYS A 305 11.28 -21.41 17.81
CA CYS A 305 11.75 -21.17 19.18
C CYS A 305 11.22 -22.20 20.20
N HIS A 306 10.15 -22.91 19.87
CA HIS A 306 9.51 -23.88 20.75
C HIS A 306 9.44 -25.27 20.11
N ASP A 307 9.47 -26.30 20.94
CA ASP A 307 9.13 -27.65 20.53
C ASP A 307 7.61 -27.75 20.25
N SER A 308 7.24 -27.83 18.98
CA SER A 308 5.84 -27.89 18.54
C SER A 308 5.20 -29.27 18.70
N SER A 309 5.94 -30.28 19.18
CA SER A 309 5.36 -31.54 19.65
C SER A 309 4.54 -31.35 20.94
N ASP A 310 4.85 -30.30 21.71
CA ASP A 310 4.02 -29.87 22.84
C ASP A 310 2.79 -29.11 22.32
N GLU A 311 1.61 -29.66 22.58
CA GLU A 311 0.31 -29.07 22.19
C GLU A 311 0.12 -27.63 22.70
N LYS A 312 0.84 -27.21 23.75
CA LYS A 312 0.77 -25.81 24.24
C LYS A 312 1.45 -24.80 23.30
N TYR A 313 2.40 -25.24 22.48
CA TYR A 313 3.14 -24.40 21.52
C TYR A 313 2.70 -24.61 20.07
N LYS A 314 1.76 -25.51 19.84
CA LYS A 314 1.18 -25.74 18.52
C LYS A 314 0.35 -24.54 18.08
N PHE A 315 0.64 -24.04 16.87
CA PHE A 315 -0.10 -22.92 16.30
C PHE A 315 -1.58 -23.23 16.13
N LYS A 316 -2.45 -22.29 16.50
CA LYS A 316 -3.91 -22.38 16.32
C LYS A 316 -4.38 -21.18 15.47
N PRO A 317 -4.96 -21.42 14.28
CA PRO A 317 -5.50 -20.34 13.46
C PRO A 317 -6.51 -19.47 14.22
N GLY A 318 -6.50 -18.16 13.97
CA GLY A 318 -7.49 -17.21 14.51
C GLY A 318 -7.29 -16.80 15.98
N LYS A 319 -6.29 -17.34 16.69
CA LYS A 319 -5.92 -16.88 18.04
C LYS A 319 -4.46 -16.46 18.06
N CYS A 320 -4.20 -15.17 18.28
CA CYS A 320 -2.90 -14.77 18.79
C CYS A 320 -2.83 -15.34 20.22
N PRO A 321 -1.86 -16.21 20.55
CA PRO A 321 -1.77 -16.76 21.89
C PRO A 321 -1.51 -15.60 22.86
N LYS A 322 -2.57 -15.19 23.57
CA LYS A 322 -2.46 -14.31 24.74
C LYS A 322 -1.77 -15.14 25.81
N PHE A 323 -0.44 -15.17 25.83
CA PHE A 323 0.30 -15.80 26.91
C PHE A 323 0.07 -14.96 28.17
N ALA A 324 -0.85 -15.45 29.01
CA ALA A 324 -1.19 -14.82 30.27
C ALA A 324 0.07 -14.66 31.14
N LEU A 325 0.05 -13.64 32.00
CA LEU A 325 1.00 -13.47 33.09
C LEU A 325 0.97 -14.73 33.96
N GLY A 326 1.93 -15.64 33.81
CA GLY A 326 1.93 -16.87 34.61
C GLY A 326 2.90 -17.98 34.22
N ALA A 327 3.51 -17.96 33.02
CA ALA A 327 4.60 -18.89 32.74
C ALA A 327 5.90 -18.38 33.36
N LYS A 328 6.06 -18.64 34.66
CA LYS A 328 7.39 -18.85 35.26
C LYS A 328 7.85 -20.25 34.94
#